data_AF-A0A840UY52-F1
#
_entry.id   AF-A0A840UY52-F1
#
_cell.length_a   1.000
_cell.length_b   1.000
_cell.length_c   1.000
_cell.angle_alpha   90.00
_cell.angle_beta   90.00
_cell.angle_gamma   90.00
#
_symmetry.space_group_name_H-M   'P 1'
#
loop_
_entity.id
_entity.type
_entity.pdbx_description
1 polymer ?
#
loop_
_entity_poly.entity_id
_entity_poly.type
_entity_poly.pdbx_seq_one_letter_code
_entity_poly.pdbx_strand_id
1 'polypeptide(L)'
;MAKGNIITENELIFDIPAEAEQPTGPSPTSYLQRLEGMPLKGMIAELEREIILHSLEKNRGNVAMTATDLQLGKTAFYDKMKRYDIVPKELK
;
A
#
# COMPACT_ATOMS: atom_id res chain seq x y z
N MET A 1 -34.00 -43.99 -24.57
CA MET A 1 -32.71 -43.60 -25.19
C MET A 1 -32.45 -42.13 -24.88
N ALA A 2 -31.85 -41.82 -23.73
CA ALA A 2 -31.44 -40.45 -23.41
C ALA A 2 -29.98 -40.30 -23.89
N LYS A 3 -29.80 -39.69 -25.06
CA LYS A 3 -28.49 -39.40 -25.63
C LYS A 3 -27.82 -38.31 -24.81
N GLY A 4 -26.55 -38.52 -24.49
CA GLY A 4 -25.80 -37.77 -23.50
C GLY A 4 -25.63 -36.29 -23.83
N ASN A 5 -25.99 -35.44 -22.87
CA ASN A 5 -25.45 -34.09 -22.77
C ASN A 5 -24.18 -34.18 -21.93
N ILE A 6 -23.03 -34.22 -22.62
CA ILE A 6 -21.72 -34.08 -22.01
C ILE A 6 -21.55 -32.58 -21.76
N ILE A 7 -21.57 -32.16 -20.49
CA ILE A 7 -21.24 -30.80 -20.09
C ILE A 7 -19.77 -30.59 -20.46
N THR A 8 -19.50 -29.69 -21.41
CA THR A 8 -18.14 -29.34 -21.82
C THR A 8 -17.64 -28.15 -21.03
N GLU A 9 -16.32 -27.99 -20.94
CA GLU A 9 -15.64 -26.92 -20.18
C GLU A 9 -16.08 -25.49 -20.55
N ASN A 10 -16.67 -25.32 -21.75
CA ASN A 10 -17.23 -24.05 -22.21
C ASN A 10 -18.64 -23.73 -21.66
N GLU A 11 -19.32 -24.69 -21.00
CA GLU A 11 -20.63 -24.46 -20.36
C GLU A 11 -20.52 -24.15 -18.85
N LEU A 12 -19.30 -24.11 -18.31
CA LEU A 12 -19.01 -23.62 -16.97
C LEU A 12 -18.90 -22.09 -16.95
N ILE A 13 -19.94 -21.40 -17.46
CA ILE A 13 -20.09 -19.98 -17.22
C ILE A 13 -20.74 -19.84 -15.84
N PHE A 14 -19.91 -19.76 -14.82
CA PHE A 14 -20.35 -19.26 -13.53
C PHE A 14 -20.80 -17.82 -13.74
N ASP A 15 -22.01 -17.49 -13.27
CA ASP A 15 -22.44 -16.12 -13.06
C ASP A 15 -21.36 -15.39 -12.24
N ILE A 16 -20.42 -14.79 -12.94
CA ILE A 16 -19.59 -13.72 -12.40
C ILE A 16 -20.49 -12.51 -12.59
N PRO A 17 -21.18 -12.02 -11.54
CA PRO A 17 -21.88 -10.75 -11.66
C PRO A 17 -20.85 -9.75 -12.18
N ALA A 18 -21.16 -9.14 -13.32
CA ALA A 18 -20.37 -8.12 -14.00
C ALA A 18 -20.39 -6.79 -13.22
N GLU A 19 -20.30 -6.88 -11.89
CA GLU A 19 -20.03 -5.83 -10.94
C GLU A 19 -18.80 -6.28 -10.16
N ALA A 20 -17.73 -6.57 -10.90
CA ALA A 20 -16.41 -6.33 -10.36
C ALA A 20 -16.33 -4.81 -10.19
N GLU A 21 -16.77 -4.33 -9.02
CA GLU A 21 -16.21 -3.14 -8.42
C GLU A 21 -14.70 -3.32 -8.53
N GLN A 22 -14.11 -2.66 -9.53
CA GLN A 22 -12.66 -2.55 -9.60
C GLN A 22 -12.29 -2.01 -8.23
N PRO A 23 -11.45 -2.69 -7.45
CA PRO A 23 -10.89 -2.05 -6.27
C PRO A 23 -10.11 -0.86 -6.82
N THR A 24 -10.68 0.34 -6.72
CA THR A 24 -10.07 1.62 -7.10
C THR A 24 -8.94 2.01 -6.15
N GLY A 25 -8.34 1.01 -5.49
CA GLY A 25 -7.18 1.13 -4.63
C GLY A 25 -6.01 0.39 -5.27
N PRO A 26 -4.76 0.81 -5.00
CA PRO A 26 -3.59 0.07 -5.46
C PRO A 26 -3.68 -1.38 -4.95
N SER A 27 -3.72 -2.35 -5.87
CA SER A 27 -3.67 -3.76 -5.49
C SER A 27 -2.34 -4.04 -4.77
N PRO A 28 -2.30 -4.91 -3.74
CA PRO A 28 -1.07 -5.25 -3.04
C PRO A 28 0.02 -5.78 -4.00
N THR A 29 -0.40 -6.41 -5.09
CA THR A 29 0.48 -6.85 -6.19
C THR A 29 1.18 -5.68 -6.87
N SER A 30 0.51 -4.53 -7.05
CA SER A 30 1.10 -3.32 -7.65
C SER A 30 2.19 -2.70 -6.76
N TYR A 31 2.04 -2.78 -5.42
CA TYR A 31 3.06 -2.27 -4.50
C TYR A 31 4.34 -3.09 -4.56
N LEU A 32 4.25 -4.42 -4.51
CA LEU A 32 5.43 -5.29 -4.61
C LEU A 32 6.14 -5.15 -5.97
N GLN A 33 5.37 -4.94 -7.04
CA GLN A 33 5.91 -4.72 -8.38
C GLN A 33 6.73 -3.42 -8.48
N ARG A 34 6.38 -2.36 -7.73
CA ARG A 34 7.18 -1.12 -7.67
C ARG A 34 8.52 -1.33 -6.96
N LEU A 35 8.58 -2.30 -6.05
CA LEU A 35 9.77 -2.63 -5.28
C LEU A 35 10.69 -3.64 -6.00
N GLU A 36 10.24 -4.23 -7.11
CA GLU A 36 11.05 -5.15 -7.90
C GLU A 36 12.33 -4.48 -8.40
N GLY A 37 13.46 -5.19 -8.25
CA GLY A 37 14.78 -4.70 -8.69
C GLY A 37 15.49 -3.76 -7.70
N MET A 38 14.85 -3.34 -6.60
CA MET A 38 15.52 -2.58 -5.54
C MET A 38 16.25 -3.51 -4.54
N PRO A 39 17.38 -3.07 -3.97
CA PRO A 39 17.96 -3.78 -2.83
C PRO A 39 17.01 -3.73 -1.64
N LEU A 40 17.02 -4.78 -0.80
CA LEU A 40 16.15 -4.89 0.39
C LEU A 40 16.19 -3.64 1.29
N LYS A 41 17.38 -3.02 1.41
CA LYS A 41 17.57 -1.77 2.15
C LYS A 41 16.76 -0.61 1.56
N GLY A 42 16.64 -0.53 0.24
CA GLY A 42 15.82 0.46 -0.46
C GLY A 42 14.34 0.18 -0.30
N MET A 43 13.93 -1.09 -0.38
CA MET A 43 12.53 -1.48 -0.18
C MET A 43 12.02 -1.09 1.22
N ILE A 44 12.85 -1.32 2.25
CA ILE A 44 12.51 -0.93 3.63
C ILE A 44 12.47 0.59 3.76
N ALA A 45 13.36 1.32 3.10
CA ALA A 45 13.38 2.79 3.13
C ALA A 45 12.11 3.39 2.52
N GLU A 46 11.65 2.88 1.38
CA GLU A 46 10.40 3.30 0.74
C GLU A 46 9.19 3.01 1.64
N LEU A 47 9.13 1.80 2.21
CA LEU A 47 8.05 1.43 3.13
C LEU A 47 8.05 2.32 4.39
N GLU A 48 9.21 2.57 5.00
CA GLU A 48 9.31 3.49 6.14
C GLU A 48 8.87 4.91 5.76
N ARG A 49 9.25 5.39 4.56
CA ARG A 49 8.84 6.70 4.05
C ARG A 49 7.32 6.81 3.91
N GLU A 50 6.68 5.81 3.31
CA GLU A 50 5.21 5.79 3.16
C GLU A 50 4.49 5.76 4.50
N ILE A 51 4.96 4.95 5.45
CA ILE A 51 4.39 4.89 6.80
C ILE A 51 4.47 6.26 7.50
N ILE A 52 5.61 6.93 7.41
CA ILE A 52 5.82 8.25 8.01
C ILE A 52 4.90 9.28 7.35
N LEU A 53 4.80 9.29 6.01
CA LEU A 53 3.91 10.20 5.27
C LEU A 53 2.44 9.97 5.65
N HIS A 54 1.98 8.73 5.62
CA HIS A 54 0.60 8.39 5.97
C HIS A 54 0.25 8.82 7.40
N SER A 55 1.18 8.63 8.34
CA SER A 55 0.98 9.04 9.73
C SER A 55 1.01 10.56 9.90
N LEU A 56 1.87 11.27 9.16
CA LEU A 56 1.89 12.74 9.14
C LEU A 56 0.61 13.33 8.55
N GLU A 57 0.10 12.76 7.46
CA GLU A 57 -1.18 13.16 6.85
C GLU A 57 -2.34 12.97 7.83
N LYS A 58 -2.42 11.80 8.47
CA LYS A 58 -3.43 11.50 9.49
C LYS A 58 -3.39 12.52 10.66
N ASN A 59 -2.19 12.96 11.03
CA ASN A 59 -1.96 13.89 12.12
C ASN A 59 -1.85 15.36 11.67
N ARG A 60 -2.25 15.69 10.43
CA ARG A 60 -2.25 17.06 9.88
C ARG A 60 -0.91 17.79 10.01
N GLY A 61 0.18 17.07 9.74
CA GLY A 61 1.54 17.59 9.82
C GLY A 61 2.09 17.77 11.25
N ASN A 62 1.41 17.25 12.28
CA ASN A 62 1.92 17.31 13.65
C ASN A 62 3.02 16.25 13.87
N VAL A 63 4.28 16.67 13.73
CA VAL A 63 5.49 15.87 13.90
C VAL A 63 5.57 15.23 15.30
N ALA A 64 5.24 15.99 16.35
CA ALA A 64 5.38 15.51 17.73
C ALA A 64 4.34 14.43 18.06
N MET A 65 3.11 14.61 17.61
CA MET A 65 2.06 13.59 17.73
C MET A 65 2.41 12.35 16.91
N THR A 66 2.85 12.55 15.65
CA THR A 66 3.22 11.44 14.76
C THR A 66 4.38 10.60 15.31
N ALA A 67 5.41 11.23 15.87
CA ALA A 67 6.50 10.52 16.52
C ALA A 67 6.00 9.69 17.73
N THR A 68 5.03 10.21 18.48
CA THR A 68 4.44 9.51 19.63
C THR A 68 3.60 8.32 19.16
N ASP A 69 2.78 8.50 18.11
CA ASP A 69 1.93 7.44 17.54
C ASP A 69 2.75 6.29 16.94
N LEU A 70 3.86 6.62 16.27
CA LEU A 70 4.80 5.64 15.72
C LEU A 70 5.73 5.06 16.79
N GLN A 71 5.60 5.48 18.07
CA GLN A 71 6.46 5.09 19.18
C GLN A 71 7.96 5.31 18.90
N LEU A 72 8.27 6.37 18.17
CA LEU A 72 9.63 6.77 17.83
C LEU A 72 10.09 7.91 18.73
N GLY A 73 11.33 7.82 19.21
CA GLY A 73 11.98 8.95 19.88
C GLY A 73 12.06 10.15 18.94
N LYS A 74 11.84 11.37 19.45
CA LYS A 74 11.83 12.60 18.64
C LYS A 74 13.08 12.73 17.78
N THR A 75 14.25 12.44 18.34
CA THR A 75 15.55 12.49 17.64
C THR A 75 15.59 11.51 16.46
N ALA A 76 15.23 10.25 16.70
CA ALA A 76 15.18 9.23 15.65
C ALA A 76 14.15 9.57 14.56
N PHE A 77 13.02 10.14 14.93
CA PHE A 77 12.00 10.57 13.97
C PHE A 77 12.50 11.70 13.07
N TYR A 78 13.15 12.73 13.63
CA TYR A 78 13.77 13.80 12.85
C TYR A 78 14.89 13.27 11.93
N ASP A 79 15.71 12.33 12.40
CA ASP A 79 16.75 11.71 11.59
C ASP A 79 16.17 10.91 10.42
N LYS A 80 15.08 10.18 10.65
CA LYS A 80 14.36 9.42 9.61
C LYS A 80 13.72 10.36 8.59
N MET A 81 13.05 11.43 9.03
CA MET A 81 12.52 12.43 8.12
C MET A 81 13.59 13.08 7.25
N LYS A 82 14.74 13.42 7.84
CA LYS A 82 15.87 14.00 7.11
C LYS A 82 16.48 13.00 6.12
N ARG A 83 16.49 11.71 6.45
CA ARG A 83 16.99 10.65 5.56
C ARG A 83 16.09 10.40 4.35
N TYR A 84 14.79 10.65 4.49
CA TYR A 84 13.79 10.45 3.44
C TYR A 84 13.30 11.75 2.79
N ASP A 85 13.99 12.86 3.07
CA ASP A 85 13.67 14.21 2.58
C ASP A 85 12.20 14.62 2.80
N ILE A 86 11.62 14.21 3.94
CA ILE A 86 10.23 14.52 4.28
C ILE A 86 10.16 15.89 4.96
N VAL A 87 9.46 16.84 4.34
CA VAL A 87 9.24 18.19 4.87
C VAL A 87 7.84 18.30 5.48
N PRO A 88 7.70 18.50 6.81
CA PRO A 88 6.38 18.57 7.46
C PRO A 88 5.54 19.77 7.03
N LYS A 89 6.19 20.79 6.45
CA LYS A 89 5.55 22.07 6.07
C LYS A 89 4.57 21.93 4.90
N GLU A 90 4.65 20.84 4.14
CA GLU A 90 3.83 20.63 2.94
C GLU A 90 2.49 19.95 3.25
N LEU A 91 2.29 19.42 4.46
CA LEU A 91 1.11 18.63 4.85
C LEU A 91 0.14 19.41 5.75
N LYS A 92 0.06 20.73 5.56
CA LYS A 92 -0.78 21.65 6.35
C LYS A 92 -2.18 21.83 5.80
#